data_AF-A0A7Y9T1W5-F1
#
_entry.id   AF-A0A7Y9T1W5-F1
#
_cell.length_a   1.000
_cell.length_b   1.000
_cell.length_c   1.000
_cell.angle_alpha   90.00
_cell.angle_beta   90.00
_cell.angle_gamma   90.00
#
_symmetry.space_group_name_H-M   'P 1'
#
loop_
_entity.id
_entity.type
_entity.pdbx_description
1 polymer ?
#
loop_
_entity_poly.entity_id
_entity_poly.type
_entity_poly.pdbx_seq_one_letter_code
_entity_poly.pdbx_strand_id
1 'polypeptide(L)'
;MSYIESYQCDVCGDKKGEGGDWWLAWVDCFPGEKPEEDQPLIKLTRWQAHHAHSAGVKHLCGARCAGTLMDRWMTQQHADPDSHCETK
;
A
#
# COMPACT_ATOMS: atom_id res chain seq x y z
N MET A 1 -4.80 -8.06 -29.34
CA MET A 1 -3.65 -7.42 -28.66
C MET A 1 -3.81 -7.66 -27.18
N SER A 2 -3.02 -8.59 -26.60
CA SER A 2 -2.98 -8.81 -25.16
C SER A 2 -2.11 -7.71 -24.56
N TYR A 3 -2.71 -6.74 -23.88
CA TYR A 3 -1.97 -5.82 -23.03
C TYR A 3 -1.42 -6.66 -21.88
N ILE A 4 -0.13 -7.04 -21.96
CA ILE A 4 0.57 -7.63 -20.81
C ILE A 4 0.78 -6.47 -19.85
N GLU A 5 -0.14 -6.34 -18.91
CA GLU A 5 -0.03 -5.35 -17.86
C GLU A 5 1.09 -5.78 -16.92
N SER A 6 2.22 -5.08 -17.01
CA SER A 6 3.38 -5.34 -16.17
C SER A 6 3.24 -4.55 -14.88
N TYR A 7 2.84 -5.21 -13.80
CA TYR A 7 2.91 -4.63 -12.45
C TYR A 7 4.36 -4.69 -11.94
N GLN A 8 4.79 -3.62 -11.24
CA GLN A 8 6.13 -3.50 -10.70
C GLN A 8 6.06 -3.30 -9.19
N CYS A 9 6.93 -3.98 -8.44
CA CYS A 9 6.97 -3.80 -6.98
C CYS A 9 7.47 -2.40 -6.61
N ASP A 10 6.73 -1.68 -5.77
CA ASP A 10 7.08 -0.34 -5.29
C ASP A 10 8.33 -0.30 -4.39
N VAL A 11 8.79 -1.45 -3.89
CA VAL A 11 9.92 -1.52 -2.96
C VAL A 11 11.23 -1.88 -3.67
N CYS A 12 11.22 -2.91 -4.52
CA CYS A 12 12.42 -3.43 -5.17
C CYS A 12 12.46 -3.23 -6.70
N GLY A 13 11.35 -2.81 -7.32
CA GLY A 13 11.25 -2.62 -8.76
C GLY A 13 11.11 -3.90 -9.58
N ASP A 14 10.89 -5.04 -8.94
CA ASP A 14 10.71 -6.33 -9.63
C ASP A 14 9.38 -6.40 -10.39
N LYS A 15 9.35 -7.12 -11.52
CA LYS A 15 8.17 -7.21 -12.39
C LYS A 15 7.36 -8.46 -12.11
N LYS A 16 6.03 -8.34 -12.13
CA LYS A 16 5.11 -9.46 -11.94
C LYS A 16 5.10 -10.37 -13.18
N GLY A 17 5.64 -11.58 -13.03
CA GLY A 17 5.88 -12.52 -14.15
C GLY A 17 5.24 -13.91 -14.00
N GLU A 18 4.01 -14.01 -13.47
CA GLU A 18 3.23 -15.26 -13.32
C GLU A 18 3.52 -16.17 -12.10
N GLY A 19 4.49 -15.84 -11.24
CA GLY A 19 4.72 -16.58 -9.99
C GLY A 19 5.00 -15.68 -8.80
N GLY A 20 4.34 -15.95 -7.66
CA GLY A 20 4.64 -15.35 -6.35
C GLY A 20 3.41 -14.93 -5.55
N ASP A 21 3.56 -14.92 -4.22
CA ASP A 21 2.60 -14.37 -3.27
C ASP A 21 2.67 -12.84 -3.31
N TRP A 22 2.07 -12.24 -4.34
CA TRP A 22 1.98 -10.78 -4.45
C TRP A 22 0.94 -10.22 -3.47
N TRP A 23 1.21 -9.02 -2.99
CA TRP A 23 0.36 -8.28 -2.06
C TRP A 23 0.05 -6.89 -2.61
N LEU A 24 -1.05 -6.35 -2.14
CA LEU A 24 -1.48 -4.98 -2.40
C LEU A 24 -1.55 -4.25 -1.06
N ALA A 25 -1.03 -3.02 -1.03
CA ALA A 25 -1.15 -2.15 0.12
C ALA A 25 -1.58 -0.74 -0.29
N TRP A 26 -2.32 -0.06 0.56
CA TRP A 26 -2.67 1.35 0.37
C TRP A 26 -2.94 2.00 1.72
N VAL A 27 -2.87 3.32 1.73
CA VAL A 27 -3.25 4.11 2.91
C VAL A 27 -4.72 4.50 2.75
N ASP A 28 -5.45 4.31 3.83
CA ASP A 28 -6.84 4.70 4.00
C ASP A 28 -6.94 5.52 5.31
N CYS A 29 -8.14 5.95 5.65
CA CYS A 29 -8.41 6.66 6.89
C CYS A 29 -9.14 5.76 7.90
N PHE A 30 -8.68 5.77 9.14
CA PHE A 30 -9.44 5.28 10.28
C PHE A 30 -10.19 6.45 10.92
N PRO A 31 -11.53 6.52 10.80
CA PRO A 31 -12.29 7.63 11.35
C PRO A 31 -12.36 7.54 12.88
N GLY A 32 -11.95 8.61 13.56
CA GLY A 32 -12.20 8.80 14.99
C GLY A 32 -13.63 9.28 15.28
N GLU A 33 -13.98 9.48 16.55
CA GLU A 33 -15.30 10.05 16.91
C GLU A 33 -15.39 11.53 16.53
N LYS A 34 -14.23 12.20 16.45
CA LYS A 34 -14.09 13.57 15.96
C LYS A 34 -13.14 13.64 14.76
N PRO A 35 -13.25 14.68 13.91
CA PRO A 35 -12.35 14.86 12.77
C PRO A 35 -10.87 14.96 13.17
N GLU A 36 -10.58 15.50 14.36
CA GLU A 36 -9.24 15.61 14.94
C GLU A 36 -8.69 14.30 15.53
N GLU A 37 -9.49 13.23 15.50
CA GLU A 37 -9.10 11.91 16.00
C GLU A 37 -8.94 10.90 14.85
N ASP A 38 -9.04 11.36 13.59
CA ASP A 38 -8.78 10.53 12.45
C ASP A 38 -7.29 10.14 12.38
N GLN A 39 -7.04 8.92 11.91
CA GLN A 39 -5.68 8.39 11.84
C GLN A 39 -5.46 7.69 10.51
N PRO A 40 -4.30 7.90 9.87
CA PRO A 40 -3.94 7.14 8.68
C PRO A 40 -3.85 5.66 9.03
N LEU A 41 -4.41 4.84 8.14
CA LEU A 41 -4.48 3.40 8.25
C LEU A 41 -3.82 2.78 7.04
N ILE A 42 -2.79 1.95 7.24
CA ILE A 42 -2.29 1.12 6.15
C ILE A 42 -3.06 -0.20 6.07
N LYS A 43 -3.62 -0.50 4.90
CA LYS A 43 -4.27 -1.78 4.59
C LYS A 43 -3.31 -2.63 3.78
N LEU A 44 -3.25 -3.92 4.10
CA LEU A 44 -2.47 -4.93 3.37
C LEU A 44 -3.38 -6.12 3.07
N THR A 45 -3.41 -6.55 1.80
CA THR A 45 -4.21 -7.71 1.37
C THR A 45 -3.47 -8.51 0.30
N ARG A 46 -3.94 -9.74 0.08
CA ARG A 46 -3.45 -10.59 -1.01
C ARG A 46 -3.77 -9.95 -2.36
N TRP A 47 -3.00 -10.33 -3.38
CA TRP A 47 -3.24 -9.89 -4.74
C TRP A 47 -4.70 -10.05 -5.18
N GLN A 48 -5.30 -8.95 -5.65
CA GLN A 48 -6.61 -8.97 -6.30
C GLN A 48 -6.54 -8.09 -7.55
N ALA A 49 -6.76 -8.68 -8.72
CA ALA A 49 -6.61 -7.98 -10.00
C ALA A 49 -7.45 -6.70 -10.07
N HIS A 50 -8.69 -6.74 -9.59
CA HIS A 50 -9.58 -5.57 -9.59
C HIS A 50 -9.00 -4.36 -8.85
N HIS A 51 -8.42 -4.57 -7.67
CA HIS A 51 -7.81 -3.51 -6.87
C HIS A 51 -6.39 -3.16 -7.31
N ALA A 52 -5.72 -4.01 -8.08
CA ALA A 52 -4.36 -3.76 -8.54
C ALA A 52 -4.28 -2.53 -9.47
N HIS A 53 -5.40 -2.09 -10.07
CA HIS A 53 -5.46 -0.89 -10.91
C HIS A 53 -5.93 0.37 -10.15
N SER A 54 -6.34 0.23 -8.89
CA SER A 54 -6.86 1.37 -8.13
C SER A 54 -5.74 2.38 -7.86
N ALA A 55 -6.07 3.66 -7.99
CA ALA A 55 -5.13 4.74 -7.68
C ALA A 55 -4.67 4.65 -6.21
N GLY A 56 -3.38 4.86 -5.98
CA GLY A 56 -2.79 4.81 -4.63
C GLY A 56 -2.43 3.42 -4.13
N VAL A 57 -2.74 2.35 -4.87
CA VAL A 57 -2.32 0.99 -4.52
C VAL A 57 -0.84 0.76 -4.81
N LYS A 58 -0.17 0.17 -3.84
CA LYS A 58 1.22 -0.28 -3.86
C LYS A 58 1.28 -1.77 -4.14
N HIS A 59 2.11 -2.17 -5.09
CA HIS A 59 2.32 -3.57 -5.45
C HIS A 59 3.57 -4.11 -4.73
N LEU A 60 3.43 -5.29 -4.12
CA LEU A 60 4.47 -5.89 -3.30
C LEU A 60 4.71 -7.33 -3.75
N CYS A 61 5.94 -7.67 -4.11
CA CYS A 61 6.26 -9.01 -4.63
C CYS A 61 6.42 -10.10 -3.55
N GLY A 62 6.29 -9.76 -2.27
CA GLY A 62 6.36 -10.74 -1.18
C GLY A 62 6.45 -10.12 0.22
N ALA A 63 6.54 -10.99 1.23
CA ALA A 63 6.50 -10.60 2.64
C ALA A 63 7.63 -9.63 3.06
N ARG A 64 8.84 -9.80 2.51
CA ARG A 64 9.96 -8.90 2.81
C ARG A 64 9.68 -7.47 2.33
N CYS A 65 9.19 -7.33 1.10
CA CYS A 65 8.82 -6.04 0.53
C CYS A 65 7.64 -5.42 1.29
N ALA A 66 6.64 -6.23 1.66
CA ALA A 66 5.54 -5.77 2.51
C ALA A 66 6.05 -5.27 3.87
N GLY A 67 6.97 -6.00 4.51
CA GLY A 67 7.62 -5.59 5.76
C GLY A 67 8.36 -4.27 5.63
N THR A 68 9.14 -4.09 4.57
CA THR A 68 9.85 -2.81 4.31
C THR A 68 8.89 -1.65 4.07
N LEU A 69 7.76 -1.88 3.39
CA LEU A 69 6.74 -0.85 3.23
C LEU A 69 6.13 -0.47 4.58
N MET A 70 5.76 -1.46 5.40
CA MET A 70 5.20 -1.24 6.75
C MET A 70 6.19 -0.47 7.65
N ASP A 71 7.46 -0.87 7.66
CA ASP A 71 8.52 -0.21 8.43
C ASP A 71 8.69 1.27 8.04
N ARG A 72 8.71 1.55 6.74
CA ARG A 72 8.75 2.94 6.22
C ARG A 72 7.53 3.73 6.63
N TRP A 73 6.35 3.12 6.53
CA TRP A 73 5.09 3.77 6.92
C TRP A 73 5.09 4.09 8.42
N MET A 74 5.40 3.12 9.28
CA MET A 74 5.48 3.33 10.74
C MET A 74 6.50 4.42 11.10
N THR A 75 7.66 4.45 10.43
CA THR A 75 8.68 5.47 10.65
C THR A 75 8.17 6.87 10.30
N GLN A 76 7.43 7.00 9.20
CA GLN A 76 6.82 8.28 8.79
C GLN A 76 5.75 8.73 9.79
N GLN A 77 4.88 7.82 10.22
CA GLN A 77 3.85 8.09 11.22
C GLN A 77 4.44 8.48 12.58
N HIS A 78 5.55 7.88 12.99
CA HIS A 78 6.26 8.27 14.20
C HIS A 78 6.91 9.66 14.11
N ALA A 79 7.36 10.06 12.91
CA ALA A 79 7.97 11.36 12.69
C ALA A 79 6.92 12.48 12.61
N ASP A 80 5.70 12.15 12.19
CA ASP A 80 4.58 13.08 12.06
C ASP A 80 3.31 12.55 12.76
N PRO A 81 3.24 12.67 14.10
CA PRO A 81 2.14 12.13 14.89
C PRO A 81 0.83 12.94 14.74
N ASP A 82 0.91 14.16 14.22
CA ASP A 82 -0.25 15.02 13.90
C ASP A 82 -0.71 14.82 12.45
N SER A 83 -0.17 13.80 11.76
CA SER A 83 -0.63 13.45 10.42
C SER A 83 -2.07 12.94 10.47
N HIS A 84 -2.99 13.85 10.22
CA HIS A 84 -4.38 13.55 9.94
C HIS A 84 -4.52 12.93 8.55
N CYS A 85 -5.68 12.35 8.26
CA CYS A 85 -5.94 11.86 6.92
C CYS A 85 -5.96 13.05 5.94
N GLU A 86 -4.84 13.31 5.26
CA GLU A 86 -4.83 14.26 4.15
C GLU A 86 -5.69 13.70 3.01
N THR A 87 -6.99 14.01 3.04
CA THR A 87 -7.87 13.87 1.89
C THR A 87 -7.34 14.79 0.79
N LYS A 88 -6.57 14.21 -0.14
CA LYS A 88 -6.34 14.79 -1.45
C LYS A 88 -7.38 14.32 -2.44
#